data_AF-A0A9C7RPW7-F1
#
_entry.id   AF-A0A9C7RPW7-F1
#
_cell.length_a   1.000
_cell.length_b   1.000
_cell.length_c   1.000
_cell.angle_alpha   90.00
_cell.angle_beta   90.00
_cell.angle_gamma   90.00
#
_symmetry.space_group_name_H-M   'P 1'
#
loop_
_entity.id
_entity.type
_entity.pdbx_description
1 polymer ?
#
loop_
_entity_poly.entity_id
_entity_poly.type
_entity_poly.pdbx_seq_one_letter_code
_entity_poly.pdbx_strand_id
1 'polypeptide(L)'
;MKCVSLVWLSQTDLTNLNAGEGEANFIDVKKYKRNGREYPYVSGQAMRYYLKEAIRRGLDDEYEYMCVPNDKGETCGDIKKCIGCDLFGFMTTIKKGTILPTHPEGHPGGAFTRVSPVKVAPAMGLLPFDDNAVVDFLTRRHRMAGGKMEGDIVNVEIGVNLYKGGIAIDIARVGGEERINEKERTVKIEYFLEEE
;
A
#
# COMPACT_ATOMS: atom_id res chain seq x y z
N MET A 1 -13.62 -11.35 18.87
CA MET A 1 -12.99 -10.48 17.85
C MET A 1 -11.62 -11.09 17.53
N LYS A 2 -11.41 -11.66 16.34
CA LYS A 2 -10.10 -12.21 15.95
C LYS A 2 -9.36 -11.14 15.12
N CYS A 3 -8.66 -10.23 15.80
CA CYS A 3 -7.98 -9.11 15.15
C CYS A 3 -6.60 -8.90 15.77
N VAL A 4 -5.59 -8.64 14.95
CA VAL A 4 -4.29 -8.13 15.39
C VAL A 4 -4.22 -6.65 15.09
N SER A 5 -3.92 -5.82 16.10
CA SER A 5 -3.62 -4.40 15.89
C SER A 5 -2.23 -4.09 16.40
N LEU A 6 -1.45 -3.38 15.59
CA LEU A 6 -0.10 -2.97 15.90
C LEU A 6 0.03 -1.46 15.67
N VAL A 7 0.63 -0.78 16.62
CA VAL A 7 1.06 0.62 16.50
C VAL A 7 2.52 0.66 16.89
N TRP A 8 3.33 1.36 16.11
CA TRP A 8 4.76 1.46 16.36
C TRP A 8 5.26 2.88 16.11
N LEU A 9 6.43 3.15 16.67
CA LEU A 9 7.22 4.35 16.41
C LEU A 9 8.50 3.92 15.71
N SER A 10 8.82 4.59 14.60
CA SER A 10 10.09 4.40 13.90
C SER A 10 10.81 5.74 13.81
N GLN A 11 12.04 5.78 14.29
CA GLN A 11 12.95 6.88 13.99
C GLN A 11 13.51 6.67 12.59
N THR A 12 13.50 7.71 11.78
CA THR A 12 14.25 7.72 10.52
C THR A 12 15.49 8.58 10.66
N ASP A 13 16.56 8.15 10.00
CA ASP A 13 17.69 9.01 9.71
C ASP A 13 17.30 10.07 8.68
N LEU A 14 18.27 10.88 8.26
CA LEU A 14 18.07 11.96 7.31
C LEU A 14 17.59 11.40 5.96
N THR A 15 16.28 11.52 5.68
CA THR A 15 15.67 10.88 4.52
C THR A 15 14.40 11.59 4.03
N ASN A 16 13.94 11.20 2.85
CA ASN A 16 12.61 11.50 2.33
C ASN A 16 11.88 10.17 2.08
N LEU A 17 11.01 9.78 3.02
CA LEU A 17 10.26 8.53 2.93
C LEU A 17 9.10 8.59 1.92
N ASN A 18 8.57 9.77 1.65
CA ASN A 18 7.45 9.93 0.73
C ASN A 18 7.48 11.29 0.08
N ALA A 19 8.14 11.33 -1.07
CA ALA A 19 8.18 12.53 -1.88
C ALA A 19 6.78 12.92 -2.36
N GLY A 20 6.51 14.22 -2.41
CA GLY A 20 5.41 14.77 -3.17
C GLY A 20 5.59 14.54 -4.67
N GLU A 21 4.66 15.05 -5.45
CA GLU A 21 4.76 15.01 -6.91
C GLU A 21 5.87 15.93 -7.43
N GLY A 22 6.32 16.88 -6.58
CA GLY A 22 7.41 17.80 -6.85
C GLY A 22 7.09 18.85 -7.90
N GLU A 23 7.93 19.88 -7.95
CA GLU A 23 8.12 20.70 -9.15
C GLU A 23 9.33 20.14 -9.92
N ALA A 24 9.54 20.56 -11.18
CA ALA A 24 10.54 19.96 -12.08
C ALA A 24 11.94 19.74 -11.46
N ASN A 25 12.37 20.63 -10.56
CA ASN A 25 13.66 20.60 -9.86
C ASN A 25 13.55 20.64 -8.31
N PHE A 26 12.39 20.34 -7.74
CA PHE A 26 12.18 20.33 -6.29
C PHE A 26 11.44 19.07 -5.85
N ILE A 27 12.07 18.28 -4.98
CA ILE A 27 11.49 17.07 -4.41
C ILE A 27 11.09 17.38 -2.97
N ASP A 28 9.79 17.65 -2.77
CA ASP A 28 9.20 17.96 -1.48
C ASP A 28 8.92 16.69 -0.66
N VAL A 29 8.96 16.80 0.67
CA VAL A 29 8.41 15.78 1.56
C VAL A 29 6.91 16.05 1.73
N LYS A 30 6.07 15.03 1.67
CA LYS A 30 4.63 15.22 1.96
C LYS A 30 4.41 15.65 3.40
N LYS A 31 3.64 16.72 3.58
CA LYS A 31 3.37 17.34 4.89
C LYS A 31 1.88 17.51 5.17
N TYR A 32 1.52 17.54 6.45
CA TYR A 32 0.22 17.95 6.94
C TYR A 32 0.36 19.10 7.95
N LYS A 33 -0.68 19.93 8.06
CA LYS A 33 -0.70 21.06 9.00
C LYS A 33 -1.45 20.71 10.29
N ARG A 34 -0.82 21.00 11.44
CA ARG A 34 -1.43 20.87 12.76
C ARG A 34 -0.96 22.02 13.65
N ASN A 35 -1.91 22.76 14.23
CA ASN A 35 -1.63 23.91 15.09
C ASN A 35 -0.68 24.93 14.45
N GLY A 36 -0.86 25.20 13.16
CA GLY A 36 -0.05 26.16 12.40
C GLY A 36 1.36 25.70 12.03
N ARG A 37 1.76 24.47 12.40
CA ARG A 37 3.06 23.88 12.03
C ARG A 37 2.89 22.75 11.02
N GLU A 38 3.91 22.56 10.19
CA GLU A 38 3.97 21.46 9.23
C GLU A 38 4.67 20.24 9.83
N TYR A 39 4.17 19.06 9.49
CA TYR A 39 4.69 17.78 9.95
C TYR A 39 4.76 16.84 8.75
N PRO A 40 5.84 16.07 8.57
CA PRO A 40 5.93 15.15 7.46
C PRO A 40 4.99 13.94 7.68
N TYR A 41 4.53 13.31 6.61
CA TYR A 41 3.81 12.04 6.70
C TYR A 41 4.10 11.15 5.49
N VAL A 42 4.01 9.83 5.70
CA VAL A 42 3.97 8.85 4.62
C VAL A 42 2.53 8.44 4.41
N SER A 43 2.04 8.54 3.17
CA SER A 43 0.65 8.20 2.86
C SER A 43 0.33 6.73 3.20
N GLY A 44 -0.94 6.45 3.55
CA GLY A 44 -1.37 5.08 3.81
C GLY A 44 -1.20 4.16 2.60
N GLN A 45 -1.29 4.71 1.38
CA GLN A 45 -1.03 3.96 0.14
C GLN A 45 0.45 3.57 0.02
N ALA A 46 1.38 4.49 0.33
CA ALA A 46 2.81 4.20 0.32
C ALA A 46 3.19 3.20 1.43
N MET A 47 2.70 3.39 2.66
CA MET A 47 2.90 2.43 3.74
C MET A 47 2.38 1.04 3.39
N ARG A 48 1.19 0.97 2.77
CA ARG A 48 0.61 -0.29 2.30
C ARG A 48 1.44 -0.92 1.19
N TYR A 49 1.98 -0.13 0.27
CA TYR A 49 2.89 -0.60 -0.77
C TYR A 49 4.19 -1.16 -0.17
N TYR A 50 4.82 -0.44 0.76
CA TYR A 50 6.04 -0.91 1.44
C TYR A 50 5.83 -2.23 2.19
N LEU A 51 4.72 -2.34 2.92
CA LEU A 51 4.36 -3.59 3.60
C LEU A 51 4.13 -4.73 2.61
N LYS A 52 3.37 -4.48 1.55
CA LYS A 52 3.09 -5.46 0.48
C LYS A 52 4.39 -5.94 -0.17
N GLU A 53 5.30 -5.03 -0.48
CA GLU A 53 6.60 -5.35 -1.08
C GLU A 53 7.53 -6.09 -0.13
N ALA A 54 7.53 -5.74 1.16
CA ALA A 54 8.32 -6.45 2.17
C ALA A 54 7.86 -7.91 2.30
N ILE A 55 6.54 -8.15 2.36
CA ILE A 55 5.97 -9.50 2.36
C ILE A 55 6.38 -10.24 1.09
N ARG A 56 6.20 -9.62 -0.08
CA ARG A 56 6.54 -10.23 -1.39
C ARG A 56 7.99 -10.71 -1.47
N ARG A 57 8.93 -9.95 -0.93
CA ARG A 57 10.36 -10.27 -0.94
C ARG A 57 10.74 -11.37 0.05
N GLY A 58 9.88 -11.65 1.02
CA GLY A 58 10.09 -12.69 2.03
C GLY A 58 9.35 -13.99 1.76
N LEU A 59 8.68 -14.13 0.60
CA LEU A 59 7.95 -15.34 0.26
C LEU A 59 8.90 -16.49 -0.07
N ASP A 60 8.47 -17.71 0.27
CA ASP A 60 9.07 -18.93 -0.26
C ASP A 60 8.45 -19.24 -1.64
N ASP A 61 9.23 -19.08 -2.71
CA ASP A 61 8.75 -19.26 -4.09
C ASP A 61 8.24 -20.68 -4.40
N GLU A 62 8.56 -21.69 -3.58
CA GLU A 62 8.10 -23.08 -3.77
C GLU A 62 6.68 -23.30 -3.22
N TYR A 63 6.32 -22.63 -2.12
CA TYR A 63 5.07 -22.88 -1.38
C TYR A 63 4.12 -21.68 -1.35
N GLU A 64 4.63 -20.46 -1.54
CA GLU A 64 3.89 -19.23 -1.38
C GLU A 64 3.80 -18.44 -2.68
N TYR A 65 2.66 -17.80 -2.93
CA TYR A 65 2.45 -17.04 -4.17
C TYR A 65 1.81 -15.67 -3.91
N MET A 66 2.34 -14.66 -4.59
CA MET A 66 1.75 -13.33 -4.65
C MET A 66 1.88 -12.70 -6.04
N CYS A 67 0.74 -12.39 -6.67
CA CYS A 67 0.73 -11.81 -8.01
C CYS A 67 1.24 -10.37 -8.04
N VAL A 68 1.86 -10.00 -9.17
CA VAL A 68 2.15 -8.61 -9.53
C VAL A 68 0.97 -8.07 -10.35
N PRO A 69 0.46 -6.87 -10.07
CA PRO A 69 -0.59 -6.26 -10.89
C PRO A 69 -0.17 -6.10 -12.36
N ASN A 70 -1.12 -6.19 -13.28
CA ASN A 70 -0.89 -5.94 -14.70
C ASN A 70 -0.67 -4.44 -15.01
N ASP A 71 -0.53 -4.09 -16.29
CA ASP A 71 -0.40 -2.72 -16.82
C ASP A 71 -1.58 -1.81 -16.45
N LYS A 72 -2.73 -2.38 -16.07
CA LYS A 72 -3.94 -1.68 -15.62
C LYS A 72 -4.08 -1.65 -14.09
N GLY A 73 -3.12 -2.20 -13.35
CA GLY A 73 -3.16 -2.28 -11.89
C GLY A 73 -4.09 -3.39 -11.35
N GLU A 74 -4.53 -4.31 -12.19
CA GLU A 74 -5.42 -5.41 -11.80
C GLU A 74 -4.61 -6.62 -11.30
N THR A 75 -5.07 -7.22 -10.21
CA THR A 75 -4.50 -8.44 -9.61
C THR A 75 -5.24 -9.70 -10.09
N CYS A 76 -4.70 -10.90 -9.83
CA CYS A 76 -5.34 -12.16 -10.27
C CYS A 76 -6.70 -12.47 -9.63
N GLY A 77 -7.03 -11.87 -8.48
CA GLY A 77 -8.33 -12.06 -7.81
C GLY A 77 -8.54 -13.41 -7.12
N ASP A 78 -7.52 -14.28 -7.10
CA ASP A 78 -7.59 -15.61 -6.49
C ASP A 78 -7.17 -15.57 -5.01
N ILE A 79 -8.14 -15.65 -4.10
CA ILE A 79 -7.92 -15.62 -2.65
C ILE A 79 -7.24 -16.91 -2.16
N LYS A 80 -7.52 -18.07 -2.77
CA LYS A 80 -6.98 -19.36 -2.31
C LYS A 80 -5.48 -19.45 -2.56
N LYS A 81 -5.03 -18.95 -3.71
CA LYS A 81 -3.65 -19.08 -4.15
C LYS A 81 -2.78 -17.85 -3.86
N CYS A 82 -3.35 -16.64 -3.92
CA CYS A 82 -2.56 -15.41 -3.87
C CYS A 82 -2.69 -14.72 -2.51
N ILE A 83 -1.62 -14.80 -1.71
CA ILE A 83 -1.50 -14.15 -0.39
C ILE A 83 -1.78 -12.65 -0.50
N GLY A 84 -1.31 -12.01 -1.58
CA GLY A 84 -1.54 -10.58 -1.79
C GLY A 84 -2.99 -10.21 -2.06
N CYS A 85 -3.70 -11.02 -2.86
CA CYS A 85 -5.13 -10.84 -3.10
C CYS A 85 -5.94 -11.08 -1.83
N ASP A 86 -5.56 -12.08 -1.04
CA ASP A 86 -6.21 -12.38 0.22
C ASP A 86 -6.05 -11.24 1.24
N LEU A 87 -4.80 -10.90 1.59
CA LEU A 87 -4.48 -9.96 2.67
C LEU A 87 -4.74 -8.50 2.31
N PHE A 88 -4.44 -8.10 1.08
CA PHE A 88 -4.58 -6.71 0.65
C PHE A 88 -5.86 -6.46 -0.13
N GLY A 89 -6.61 -7.48 -0.54
CA GLY A 89 -7.79 -7.29 -1.36
C GLY A 89 -7.48 -6.69 -2.74
N PHE A 90 -8.52 -6.51 -3.53
CA PHE A 90 -8.41 -6.07 -4.92
C PHE A 90 -9.73 -5.47 -5.40
N MET A 91 -9.65 -4.79 -6.54
CA MET A 91 -10.80 -4.36 -7.32
C MET A 91 -10.47 -4.63 -8.78
N THR A 92 -11.28 -5.45 -9.44
CA THR A 92 -11.11 -5.77 -10.87
C THR A 92 -12.47 -5.79 -11.56
N THR A 93 -12.48 -5.64 -12.89
CA THR A 93 -13.71 -5.75 -13.68
C THR A 93 -13.78 -7.13 -14.31
N ILE A 94 -14.82 -7.88 -13.96
CA ILE A 94 -15.01 -9.23 -14.45
C ILE A 94 -16.08 -9.26 -15.53
N LYS A 95 -15.81 -10.02 -16.60
CA LYS A 95 -16.79 -10.22 -17.67
C LYS A 95 -17.95 -11.08 -17.16
N LYS A 96 -19.14 -10.83 -17.69
CA LYS A 96 -20.30 -11.66 -17.37
C LYS A 96 -20.03 -13.12 -17.76
N GLY A 97 -20.34 -14.05 -16.86
CA GLY A 97 -20.16 -15.49 -17.06
C GLY A 97 -18.78 -16.03 -16.69
N THR A 98 -17.85 -15.20 -16.20
CA THR A 98 -16.55 -15.71 -15.68
C THR A 98 -16.77 -16.54 -14.43
N ILE A 99 -16.31 -17.80 -14.43
CA ILE A 99 -16.38 -18.70 -13.29
C ILE A 99 -15.25 -18.35 -12.31
N LEU A 100 -15.61 -18.13 -11.05
CA LEU A 100 -14.68 -17.85 -9.96
C LEU A 100 -15.01 -18.79 -8.79
N PRO A 101 -14.07 -19.03 -7.85
CA PRO A 101 -14.37 -19.76 -6.61
C PRO A 101 -15.57 -19.17 -5.85
N THR A 102 -15.78 -17.85 -5.96
CA THR A 102 -16.88 -17.12 -5.31
C THR A 102 -18.17 -17.12 -6.13
N HIS A 103 -18.11 -17.46 -7.42
CA HIS A 103 -19.23 -17.45 -8.37
C HIS A 103 -19.15 -18.69 -9.29
N PRO A 104 -19.49 -19.88 -8.76
CA PRO A 104 -19.41 -21.14 -9.51
C PRO A 104 -20.37 -21.18 -10.71
N GLU A 105 -21.50 -20.47 -10.63
CA GLU A 105 -22.48 -20.35 -11.74
C GLU A 105 -22.13 -19.23 -12.74
N GLY A 106 -21.01 -18.54 -12.55
CA GLY A 106 -20.55 -17.42 -13.38
C GLY A 106 -20.90 -16.05 -12.79
N HIS A 107 -19.93 -15.14 -12.79
CA HIS A 107 -20.08 -13.78 -12.26
C HIS A 107 -21.09 -12.97 -13.10
N PRO A 108 -21.96 -12.14 -12.49
CA PRO A 108 -22.96 -11.33 -13.22
C PRO A 108 -22.34 -10.26 -14.14
N GLY A 109 -21.02 -10.07 -14.06
CA GLY A 109 -20.27 -9.02 -14.74
C GLY A 109 -20.22 -7.72 -13.91
N GLY A 110 -19.16 -6.94 -14.08
CA GLY A 110 -18.97 -5.67 -13.36
C GLY A 110 -17.82 -5.72 -12.36
N ALA A 111 -17.84 -4.79 -11.39
CA ALA A 111 -16.78 -4.67 -10.39
C ALA A 111 -16.81 -5.85 -9.41
N PHE A 112 -15.71 -6.59 -9.34
CA PHE A 112 -15.45 -7.61 -8.33
C PHE A 112 -14.44 -7.04 -7.34
N THR A 113 -14.88 -6.86 -6.10
CA THR A 113 -14.11 -6.14 -5.07
C THR A 113 -13.98 -6.99 -3.82
N ARG A 114 -12.74 -7.18 -3.37
CA ARG A 114 -12.43 -7.70 -2.05
C ARG A 114 -11.88 -6.56 -1.20
N VAL A 115 -12.58 -6.28 -0.10
CA VAL A 115 -12.08 -5.33 0.90
C VAL A 115 -10.91 -5.96 1.66
N SER A 116 -9.77 -5.26 1.65
CA SER A 116 -8.53 -5.65 2.34
C SER A 116 -8.75 -6.02 3.82
N PRO A 117 -8.46 -7.27 4.26
CA PRO A 117 -8.36 -7.63 5.67
C PRO A 117 -7.29 -6.83 6.42
N VAL A 118 -6.19 -6.47 5.74
CA VAL A 118 -5.13 -5.63 6.30
C VAL A 118 -5.46 -4.16 6.06
N LYS A 119 -5.61 -3.39 7.14
CA LYS A 119 -5.73 -1.92 7.11
C LYS A 119 -4.40 -1.31 7.52
N VAL A 120 -3.93 -0.34 6.73
CA VAL A 120 -2.65 0.33 6.96
C VAL A 120 -2.91 1.82 7.15
N ALA A 121 -2.50 2.35 8.30
CA ALA A 121 -2.57 3.77 8.58
C ALA A 121 -1.42 4.52 7.89
N PRO A 122 -1.58 5.81 7.56
CA PRO A 122 -0.43 6.65 7.22
C PRO A 122 0.57 6.68 8.38
N ALA A 123 1.87 6.82 8.06
CA ALA A 123 2.87 7.04 9.08
C ALA A 123 3.00 8.55 9.32
N MET A 124 2.65 8.99 10.52
CA MET A 124 2.56 10.41 10.87
C MET A 124 3.82 10.86 11.58
N GLY A 125 4.53 11.86 11.03
CA GLY A 125 5.62 12.54 11.73
C GLY A 125 5.11 13.21 12.99
N LEU A 126 5.87 13.06 14.08
CA LEU A 126 5.54 13.59 15.40
C LEU A 126 6.31 14.88 15.72
N LEU A 127 7.39 15.14 15.00
CA LEU A 127 8.18 16.37 15.16
C LEU A 127 7.89 17.33 14.00
N PRO A 128 7.81 18.65 14.28
CA PRO A 128 7.64 19.65 13.22
C PRO A 128 8.74 19.54 12.17
N PHE A 129 8.36 19.72 10.91
CA PHE A 129 9.27 19.57 9.78
C PHE A 129 10.40 20.61 9.82
N ASP A 130 10.07 21.87 10.05
CA ASP A 130 11.03 22.99 10.06
C ASP A 130 12.13 22.86 11.13
N ASP A 131 11.85 22.09 12.20
CA ASP A 131 12.80 21.88 13.30
C ASP A 131 13.81 20.75 12.99
N ASN A 132 13.52 19.87 12.03
CA ASN A 132 14.27 18.61 11.83
C ASN A 132 14.57 18.27 10.36
N ALA A 133 14.40 19.23 9.46
CA ALA A 133 14.60 19.05 8.03
C ALA A 133 15.55 20.07 7.43
N VAL A 134 16.16 19.71 6.32
CA VAL A 134 17.02 20.56 5.51
C VAL A 134 16.68 20.36 4.04
N VAL A 135 17.02 21.36 3.23
CA VAL A 135 17.00 21.25 1.77
C VAL A 135 18.42 20.92 1.33
N ASP A 136 18.59 19.74 0.73
CA ASP A 136 19.84 19.31 0.13
C ASP A 136 19.91 19.73 -1.34
N PHE A 137 21.09 20.18 -1.77
CA PHE A 137 21.36 20.70 -3.10
C PHE A 137 22.10 19.66 -3.92
N LEU A 138 21.38 19.01 -4.84
CA LEU A 138 21.92 18.00 -5.73
C LEU A 138 22.17 18.58 -7.12
N THR A 139 23.19 18.05 -7.79
CA THR A 139 23.41 18.30 -9.23
C THR A 139 23.08 17.03 -10.01
N ARG A 140 21.97 17.05 -10.76
CA ARG A 140 21.57 15.94 -11.62
C ARG A 140 22.21 16.10 -12.98
N ARG A 141 23.19 15.25 -13.30
CA ARG A 141 23.77 15.18 -14.64
C ARG A 141 23.00 14.23 -15.53
N HIS A 142 22.63 14.67 -16.73
CA HIS A 142 22.00 13.82 -17.73
C HIS A 142 22.79 13.89 -19.05
N ARG A 143 22.88 12.75 -19.74
CA ARG A 143 23.58 12.65 -21.03
C ARG A 143 22.63 13.06 -22.14
N MET A 144 22.98 14.12 -22.86
CA MET A 144 22.27 14.56 -24.04
C MET A 144 22.73 13.78 -25.28
N ALA A 145 21.92 13.81 -26.34
CA ALA A 145 22.32 13.31 -27.65
C ALA A 145 23.61 14.01 -28.11
N GLY A 146 24.65 13.24 -28.44
CA GLY A 146 25.97 13.76 -28.81
C GLY A 146 27.01 13.80 -27.67
N GLY A 147 26.73 13.25 -26.49
CA GLY A 147 27.74 12.98 -25.46
C GLY A 147 28.08 14.17 -24.55
N LYS A 148 27.43 15.33 -24.71
CA LYS A 148 27.52 16.43 -23.75
C LYS A 148 26.77 16.07 -22.47
N MET A 149 27.39 16.37 -21.33
CA MET A 149 26.78 16.26 -20.00
C MET A 149 26.42 17.66 -19.50
N GLU A 150 25.14 17.90 -19.27
CA GLU A 150 24.62 19.11 -18.63
C GLU A 150 24.09 18.74 -17.24
N GLY A 151 24.11 19.70 -16.31
CA GLY A 151 23.75 19.48 -14.91
C GLY A 151 22.62 20.40 -14.49
N ASP A 152 21.49 19.81 -14.08
CA ASP A 152 20.41 20.55 -13.42
C ASP A 152 20.66 20.61 -11.92
N ILE A 153 20.34 21.76 -11.31
CA ILE A 153 20.27 21.88 -9.86
C ILE A 153 18.91 21.32 -9.43
N VAL A 154 18.93 20.38 -8.50
CA VAL A 154 17.75 19.76 -7.90
C VAL A 154 17.81 19.92 -6.39
N ASN A 155 16.73 20.43 -5.82
CA ASN A 155 16.60 20.58 -4.37
C ASN A 155 15.77 19.42 -3.82
N VAL A 156 16.22 18.83 -2.72
CA VAL A 156 15.52 17.72 -2.07
C VAL A 156 15.30 18.05 -0.60
N GLU A 157 14.06 18.05 -0.18
CA GLU A 157 13.71 18.08 1.22
C GLU A 157 14.01 16.72 1.86
N ILE A 158 14.83 16.72 2.91
CA ILE A 158 15.16 15.55 3.71
C ILE A 158 15.10 15.92 5.19
N GLY A 159 14.70 14.97 6.03
CA GLY A 159 14.58 15.25 7.46
C GLY A 159 14.67 14.00 8.32
N VAL A 160 14.98 14.24 9.60
CA VAL A 160 14.92 13.25 10.67
C VAL A 160 13.56 13.39 11.34
N ASN A 161 12.88 12.27 11.64
CA ASN A 161 11.63 12.35 12.39
C ASN A 161 11.33 11.05 13.15
N LEU A 162 10.36 11.14 14.06
CA LEU A 162 9.71 9.98 14.68
C LEU A 162 8.36 9.79 14.00
N TYR A 163 8.19 8.70 13.28
CA TYR A 163 6.95 8.37 12.60
C TYR A 163 6.11 7.39 13.41
N LYS A 164 4.85 7.74 13.64
CA LYS A 164 3.84 6.84 14.20
C LYS A 164 3.10 6.16 13.06
N GLY A 165 3.33 4.85 12.91
CA GLY A 165 2.61 3.98 11.98
C GLY A 165 1.65 3.05 12.70
N GLY A 166 0.76 2.41 11.95
CA GLY A 166 -0.14 1.40 12.49
C GLY A 166 -0.77 0.50 11.44
N ILE A 167 -1.06 -0.73 11.84
CA ILE A 167 -1.82 -1.69 11.04
C ILE A 167 -2.90 -2.36 11.89
N ALA A 168 -3.97 -2.80 11.23
CA ALA A 168 -4.98 -3.68 11.80
C ALA A 168 -5.24 -4.82 10.82
N ILE A 169 -5.25 -6.06 11.31
CA ILE A 169 -5.44 -7.27 10.53
C ILE A 169 -6.69 -7.96 11.06
N ASP A 170 -7.72 -8.02 10.23
CA ASP A 170 -8.92 -8.81 10.52
C ASP A 170 -8.65 -10.29 10.20
N ILE A 171 -8.23 -11.05 11.22
CA ILE A 171 -7.85 -12.45 11.09
C ILE A 171 -9.05 -13.30 10.66
N ALA A 172 -10.26 -12.93 11.08
CA ALA A 172 -11.47 -13.69 10.71
C ALA A 172 -11.77 -13.64 9.21
N ARG A 173 -11.21 -12.67 8.47
CA ARG A 173 -11.43 -12.54 7.02
C ARG A 173 -10.29 -13.11 6.17
N VAL A 174 -9.17 -13.46 6.78
CA VAL A 174 -8.06 -14.09 6.06
C VAL A 174 -8.51 -15.45 5.54
N GLY A 175 -8.27 -15.73 4.26
CA GLY A 175 -8.73 -16.94 3.60
C GLY A 175 -10.23 -17.05 3.38
N GLY A 176 -11.03 -16.03 3.69
CA GLY A 176 -12.49 -16.06 3.56
C GLY A 176 -13.11 -14.77 3.06
N GLU A 177 -14.37 -14.82 2.62
CA GLU A 177 -15.12 -13.66 2.13
C GLU A 177 -16.44 -13.47 2.86
N GLU A 178 -16.80 -12.22 3.08
CA GLU A 178 -18.06 -11.84 3.71
C GLU A 178 -19.21 -12.00 2.72
N ARG A 179 -20.14 -12.90 3.05
CA ARG A 179 -21.45 -12.98 2.40
C ARG A 179 -22.47 -12.23 3.23
N ILE A 180 -23.03 -11.20 2.63
CA ILE A 180 -24.13 -10.43 3.21
C ILE A 180 -25.43 -11.04 2.73
N ASN A 181 -26.24 -11.55 3.66
CA ASN A 181 -27.63 -11.90 3.38
C ASN A 181 -28.49 -10.64 3.59
N GLU A 182 -28.81 -9.93 2.50
CA GLU A 182 -29.57 -8.68 2.57
C GLU A 182 -30.97 -8.84 3.16
N LYS A 183 -31.60 -10.02 2.99
CA LYS A 183 -32.94 -10.29 3.51
C LYS A 183 -32.94 -10.43 5.03
N GLU A 184 -31.97 -11.17 5.56
CA GLU A 184 -31.83 -11.40 7.00
C GLU A 184 -30.99 -10.32 7.69
N ARG A 185 -30.32 -9.45 6.92
CA ARG A 185 -29.32 -8.47 7.39
C ARG A 185 -28.22 -9.12 8.23
N THR A 186 -27.84 -10.34 7.88
CA THR A 186 -26.77 -11.10 8.55
C THR A 186 -25.53 -11.14 7.67
N VAL A 187 -24.37 -11.27 8.31
CA VAL A 187 -23.08 -11.46 7.64
C VAL A 187 -22.51 -12.80 8.08
N LYS A 188 -22.08 -13.60 7.10
CA LYS A 188 -21.33 -14.84 7.33
C LYS A 188 -20.02 -14.78 6.56
N ILE A 189 -19.00 -15.44 7.08
CA ILE A 189 -17.72 -15.57 6.38
C ILE A 189 -17.68 -16.97 5.79
N GLU A 190 -17.52 -17.05 4.47
CA GLU A 190 -17.24 -18.29 3.76
C GLU A 190 -15.74 -18.40 3.58
N TYR A 191 -15.12 -19.40 4.22
CA TYR A 191 -13.69 -19.67 4.08
C TYR A 191 -13.43 -20.54 2.85
N PHE A 192 -12.35 -20.23 2.16
CA PHE A 192 -11.92 -20.88 0.92
C PHE A 192 -10.72 -21.80 1.13
N LEU A 193 -10.02 -21.63 2.26
CA LEU A 193 -8.95 -22.50 2.72
C LEU A 193 -9.57 -23.57 3.63
N GLU A 194 -9.23 -24.85 3.38
CA GLU A 194 -9.61 -25.94 4.27
C GLU A 194 -8.69 -25.91 5.50
N GLU A 195 -9.22 -26.24 6.69
CA GLU A 195 -8.39 -26.50 7.86
C GLU A 195 -7.68 -27.85 7.62
N GLU A 196 -6.37 -27.82 7.38
CA GLU A 196 -5.51 -29.02 7.53
C GLU A 196 -5.35 -29.41 9.00
#